data_AF-X0T1J8-F1
#
_entry.id   AF-X0T1J8-F1
#
_cell.length_a   1.000
_cell.length_b   1.000
_cell.length_c   1.000
_cell.angle_alpha   90.00
_cell.angle_beta   90.00
_cell.angle_gamma   90.00
#
_symmetry.space_group_name_H-M   'P 1'
#
loop_
_entity.id
_entity.type
_entity.pdbx_description
1 polymer ?
#
loop_
_entity_poly.entity_id
_entity_poly.type
_entity_poly.pdbx_seq_one_letter_code
_entity_poly.pdbx_strand_id
1 'polypeptide(L)'
;IRTDVPSIINPFDMHAIEEGLRLKERNEGGKVTVVSMGPVQVEEAFREAVSLGVDECVLISDRKFAGADTLATSYTLAHSIRRLGDYDLIICGKQAIDGDTAQVGPGIAEFLGLPQGRIQA
;
A
#
# COMPACT_ATOMS: atom_id res chain seq x y z
N ILE A 1 6.71 17.55 -10.58
CA ILE A 1 7.49 16.30 -10.68
C ILE A 1 8.95 16.68 -10.46
N ARG A 2 9.62 16.12 -9.45
CA ARG A 2 11.05 16.36 -9.23
C ARG A 2 11.82 15.48 -10.21
N THR A 3 12.63 16.08 -11.08
CA THR A 3 13.23 15.41 -12.23
C THR A 3 14.41 14.49 -11.84
N ASP A 4 14.96 14.65 -10.64
CA ASP A 4 16.22 14.01 -10.22
C ASP A 4 16.12 13.26 -8.88
N VAL A 5 14.91 12.95 -8.41
CA VAL A 5 14.71 12.15 -7.20
C VAL A 5 14.12 10.79 -7.59
N PRO A 6 14.85 9.68 -7.36
CA PRO A 6 14.33 8.34 -7.61
C PRO A 6 13.02 8.10 -6.85
N SER A 7 12.03 7.54 -7.53
CA SER A 7 10.79 7.11 -6.89
C SER A 7 11.04 5.76 -6.21
N ILE A 8 11.30 5.79 -4.91
CA ILE A 8 11.54 4.58 -4.11
C ILE A 8 10.26 4.10 -3.43
N ILE A 9 10.24 2.85 -2.96
CA ILE A 9 9.26 2.41 -1.97
C ILE A 9 9.43 3.30 -0.72
N ASN A 10 8.32 3.85 -0.23
CA ASN A 10 8.32 4.65 0.98
C ASN A 10 8.83 3.80 2.17
N PRO A 11 9.78 4.29 3.00
CA PRO A 11 10.42 3.48 4.03
C PRO A 11 9.45 2.83 5.02
N PHE A 12 8.35 3.49 5.36
CA PHE A 12 7.32 2.90 6.23
C PHE A 12 6.54 1.79 5.55
N ASP A 13 6.38 1.85 4.23
CA ASP A 13 5.74 0.78 3.46
C ASP A 13 6.68 -0.42 3.28
N MET A 14 8.00 -0.20 3.27
CA MET A 14 8.98 -1.29 3.31
C MET A 14 8.83 -2.13 4.59
N HIS A 15 8.61 -1.47 5.74
CA HIS A 15 8.30 -2.17 6.99
C HIS A 15 6.96 -2.93 6.91
N ALA A 16 5.94 -2.36 6.25
CA ALA A 16 4.66 -3.03 6.06
C ALA A 16 4.78 -4.29 5.18
N ILE A 17 5.57 -4.22 4.10
CA ILE A 17 5.88 -5.37 3.24
C ILE A 17 6.60 -6.46 4.04
N GLU A 18 7.65 -6.10 4.78
CA GLU A 18 8.40 -7.04 5.62
C GLU A 18 7.49 -7.74 6.65
N GLU A 19 6.61 -7.00 7.34
CA GLU A 19 5.69 -7.60 8.30
C GLU A 19 4.67 -8.53 7.63
N GLY A 20 4.19 -8.18 6.42
CA GLY A 20 3.35 -9.07 5.62
C GLY A 20 4.05 -10.39 5.24
N LEU A 21 5.32 -10.31 4.81
CA LEU A 21 6.14 -11.46 4.48
C LEU A 21 6.45 -12.32 5.71
N ARG A 22 6.77 -11.70 6.86
CA ARG A 22 6.97 -12.42 8.14
C ARG A 22 5.72 -13.16 8.58
N LEU A 23 4.53 -12.57 8.40
CA LEU A 23 3.28 -13.25 8.72
C LEU A 23 3.05 -14.43 7.79
N LYS A 24 3.35 -14.30 6.49
CA LYS A 24 3.29 -15.42 5.54
C LYS A 24 4.24 -16.55 5.95
N GLU A 25 5.49 -16.23 6.30
CA GLU A 25 6.46 -17.22 6.77
C GLU A 25 6.03 -17.91 8.07
N ARG A 26 5.58 -17.15 9.07
CA ARG A 26 5.15 -17.66 10.38
C ARG A 26 3.92 -18.57 10.29
N ASN A 27 3.04 -18.33 9.32
CA ASN A 27 1.85 -19.14 9.11
C ASN A 27 2.08 -20.27 8.08
N GLU A 28 3.33 -20.49 7.65
CA GLU A 28 3.70 -21.50 6.65
C GLU A 28 2.89 -21.39 5.35
N GLY A 29 2.45 -20.18 5.00
CA GLY A 29 1.53 -19.95 3.89
C GLY A 29 0.82 -18.60 3.94
N GLY A 30 0.02 -18.34 2.90
CA GLY A 30 -0.64 -17.07 2.66
C GLY A 30 -0.11 -16.36 1.42
N LYS A 31 -0.80 -15.30 1.03
CA LYS A 31 -0.50 -14.52 -0.17
C LYS A 31 -0.31 -13.05 0.24
N VAL A 32 0.83 -12.48 -0.13
CA VAL A 32 1.13 -11.06 0.07
C VAL A 32 0.92 -10.33 -1.25
N THR A 33 -0.05 -9.41 -1.26
CA THR A 33 -0.34 -8.55 -2.41
C THR A 33 -0.02 -7.11 -2.07
N VAL A 34 0.85 -6.46 -2.84
CA VAL A 34 1.12 -5.02 -2.73
C VAL A 34 0.17 -4.26 -3.64
N VAL A 35 -0.53 -3.26 -3.09
CA VAL A 35 -1.47 -2.41 -3.84
C VAL A 35 -0.98 -0.98 -3.78
N SER A 36 -0.89 -0.30 -4.93
CA SER A 36 -0.50 1.10 -5.00
C SER A 36 -1.39 1.89 -5.96
N MET A 37 -1.67 3.15 -5.62
CA MET A 37 -2.34 4.10 -6.49
C MET A 37 -1.31 5.11 -6.98
N GLY A 38 -1.10 5.20 -8.28
CA GLY A 38 -0.06 6.07 -8.81
C GLY A 38 0.09 6.00 -10.33
N PRO A 39 1.06 6.74 -10.86
CA PRO A 39 1.36 6.70 -12.28
C PRO A 39 2.16 5.42 -12.61
N VAL A 40 2.30 5.09 -13.89
CA VAL A 40 2.93 3.84 -14.35
C VAL A 40 4.41 3.68 -13.92
N GLN A 41 5.07 4.78 -13.55
CA GLN A 41 6.44 4.80 -13.03
C GLN A 41 6.61 4.02 -11.70
N VAL A 42 5.52 3.62 -11.05
CA VAL A 42 5.55 2.74 -9.87
C VAL A 42 6.09 1.33 -10.19
N GLU A 43 6.25 0.97 -11.47
CA GLU A 43 6.75 -0.34 -11.90
C GLU A 43 8.10 -0.72 -11.28
N GLU A 44 9.03 0.23 -11.09
CA GLU A 44 10.33 -0.05 -10.45
C GLU A 44 10.18 -0.46 -8.99
N ALA A 45 9.33 0.24 -8.24
CA ALA A 45 8.98 -0.11 -6.86
C ALA A 45 8.29 -1.48 -6.79
N PHE A 46 7.48 -1.84 -7.79
CA PHE A 46 6.88 -3.17 -7.84
C PHE A 46 7.89 -4.28 -8.12
N ARG A 47 8.89 -4.04 -8.97
CA ARG A 47 9.98 -5.01 -9.18
C ARG A 47 10.78 -5.22 -7.91
N GLU A 48 11.04 -4.14 -7.16
CA GLU A 48 11.68 -4.22 -5.84
C GLU A 48 10.83 -5.07 -4.88
N ALA A 49 9.52 -4.77 -4.74
CA ALA A 49 8.62 -5.54 -3.89
C ALA A 49 8.56 -7.04 -4.27
N VAL A 50 8.46 -7.37 -5.56
CA VAL A 50 8.49 -8.76 -6.05
C VAL A 50 9.82 -9.43 -5.73
N SER A 51 10.94 -8.71 -5.85
CA SER A 51 12.27 -9.25 -5.53
C SER A 51 12.42 -9.62 -4.05
N LEU A 52 11.62 -9.01 -3.16
CA LEU A 52 11.57 -9.32 -1.73
C LEU A 52 10.68 -10.53 -1.40
N GLY A 53 9.90 -11.05 -2.36
CA GLY A 53 9.03 -12.22 -2.16
C GLY A 53 7.54 -11.92 -2.10
N VAL A 54 7.12 -10.69 -2.45
CA VAL A 54 5.70 -10.35 -2.67
C VAL A 54 5.15 -11.19 -3.84
N ASP A 55 3.96 -11.76 -3.66
CA ASP A 55 3.36 -12.67 -4.65
C ASP A 55 2.74 -11.91 -5.83
N GLU A 56 2.04 -10.81 -5.54
CA GLU A 56 1.36 -10.01 -6.55
C GLU A 56 1.46 -8.51 -6.26
N CYS A 57 1.49 -7.72 -7.33
CA CYS A 57 1.43 -6.26 -7.27
C CYS A 57 0.25 -5.75 -8.10
N VAL A 58 -0.54 -4.85 -7.53
CA VAL A 58 -1.71 -4.25 -8.18
C VAL A 58 -1.52 -2.73 -8.27
N LEU A 59 -1.46 -2.23 -9.51
CA LEU A 59 -1.42 -0.79 -9.78
C LEU A 59 -2.83 -0.26 -10.09
N ILE A 60 -3.26 0.73 -9.32
CA ILE A 60 -4.46 1.53 -9.61
C ILE A 60 -3.99 2.81 -10.29
N SER A 61 -4.17 2.90 -11.62
CA SER A 61 -3.71 4.03 -12.42
C SER A 61 -4.81 4.55 -13.35
N ASP A 62 -5.15 5.82 -13.18
CA ASP A 62 -5.98 6.61 -14.09
C ASP A 62 -5.63 8.09 -13.86
N ARG A 63 -5.67 8.91 -14.91
CA ARG A 63 -5.48 10.36 -14.81
C ARG A 63 -6.53 11.01 -13.89
N LYS A 64 -7.69 10.39 -13.72
CA LYS A 64 -8.74 10.83 -12.78
C LYS A 64 -8.31 10.81 -11.31
N PHE A 65 -7.27 10.04 -10.97
CA PHE A 65 -6.72 9.98 -9.61
C PHE A 65 -5.61 11.02 -9.37
N ALA A 66 -5.20 11.76 -10.41
CA ALA A 66 -4.15 12.76 -10.27
C ALA A 66 -4.59 13.92 -9.37
N GLY A 67 -3.74 14.30 -8.42
CA GLY A 67 -4.03 15.40 -7.48
C GLY A 67 -5.02 15.03 -6.37
N ALA A 68 -5.29 13.74 -6.16
CA ALA A 68 -6.08 13.26 -5.03
C ALA A 68 -5.46 13.70 -3.69
N ASP A 69 -6.32 14.13 -2.77
CA ASP A 69 -5.97 14.30 -1.36
C ASP A 69 -6.04 12.95 -0.62
N THR A 70 -5.89 12.97 0.71
CA THR A 70 -5.94 11.76 1.53
C THR A 70 -7.31 11.09 1.49
N LEU A 71 -8.41 11.86 1.47
CA LEU A 71 -9.76 11.33 1.41
C LEU A 71 -10.02 10.59 0.09
N ALA A 72 -9.71 11.22 -1.04
CA ALA A 72 -9.87 10.64 -2.36
C ALA A 72 -8.94 9.43 -2.57
N THR A 73 -7.71 9.49 -2.04
CA THR A 73 -6.75 8.38 -2.06
C THR A 73 -7.27 7.18 -1.27
N SER A 74 -7.67 7.39 -0.01
CA SER A 74 -8.25 6.33 0.83
C SER A 74 -9.50 5.73 0.23
N TYR A 75 -10.39 6.56 -0.32
CA TYR A 75 -11.61 6.10 -0.99
C TYR A 75 -11.28 5.16 -2.17
N THR A 76 -10.36 5.58 -3.03
CA THR A 76 -9.96 4.83 -4.22
C THR A 76 -9.30 3.51 -3.84
N LEU A 77 -8.36 3.54 -2.88
CA LEU A 77 -7.69 2.33 -2.38
C LEU A 77 -8.67 1.38 -1.72
N ALA A 78 -9.55 1.86 -0.83
CA ALA A 78 -10.56 1.03 -0.18
C ALA A 78 -11.51 0.35 -1.17
N HIS A 79 -12.03 1.09 -2.16
CA HIS A 79 -12.89 0.49 -3.19
C HIS A 79 -12.15 -0.51 -4.08
N SER A 80 -10.87 -0.28 -4.33
CA SER A 80 -10.04 -1.22 -5.08
C SER A 80 -9.76 -2.49 -4.29
N ILE A 81 -9.39 -2.37 -3.00
CA ILE A 81 -9.20 -3.50 -2.08
C ILE A 81 -10.49 -4.32 -1.95
N ARG A 82 -11.64 -3.66 -1.77
CA ARG A 82 -12.95 -4.32 -1.74
C ARG A 82 -13.25 -5.11 -3.02
N ARG A 83 -12.81 -4.60 -4.18
CA ARG A 83 -12.99 -5.26 -5.47
C ARG A 83 -12.03 -6.44 -5.68
N LEU A 84 -10.80 -6.33 -5.20
CA LEU A 84 -9.84 -7.44 -5.21
C LEU A 84 -10.38 -8.62 -4.39
N GLY A 85 -11.06 -8.32 -3.29
CA GLY A 85 -11.61 -9.35 -2.40
C GLY A 85 -10.52 -10.11 -1.65
N ASP A 86 -10.92 -11.12 -0.88
CA ASP A 86 -10.05 -12.14 -0.28
C ASP A 86 -8.81 -11.58 0.45
N TYR A 87 -9.05 -10.79 1.49
CA TYR A 87 -8.00 -10.34 2.42
C TYR A 87 -8.41 -10.60 3.88
N ASP A 88 -7.44 -11.03 4.68
CA ASP A 88 -7.62 -11.18 6.13
C ASP A 88 -7.04 -9.99 6.91
N LEU A 89 -6.05 -9.31 6.33
CA LEU A 89 -5.32 -8.22 6.96
C LEU A 89 -4.87 -7.20 5.91
N ILE A 90 -4.95 -5.92 6.27
CA ILE A 90 -4.39 -4.80 5.48
C ILE A 90 -3.32 -4.14 6.34
N ILE A 91 -2.10 -4.05 5.81
CA ILE A 91 -0.99 -3.39 6.47
C ILE A 91 -0.61 -2.17 5.64
N CYS A 92 -0.55 -1.00 6.29
CA CYS A 92 -0.07 0.23 5.68
C CYS A 92 1.16 0.72 6.43
N GLY A 93 2.07 1.40 5.74
CA GLY A 93 3.07 2.21 6.41
C GLY A 93 2.42 3.29 7.29
N LYS A 94 3.15 3.74 8.31
CA LYS A 94 2.70 4.79 9.24
C LYS A 94 2.28 6.07 8.51
N GLN A 95 3.06 6.49 7.53
CA GLN A 95 2.88 7.70 6.74
C GLN A 95 3.74 7.61 5.48
N ALA A 96 3.40 8.39 4.46
CA ALA A 96 4.29 8.63 3.33
C ALA A 96 5.20 9.83 3.63
N ILE A 97 6.47 9.78 3.24
CA ILE A 97 7.45 10.85 3.54
C ILE A 97 7.29 12.11 2.69
N ASP A 98 6.49 12.06 1.63
CA ASP A 98 6.21 13.18 0.74
C ASP A 98 5.03 14.03 1.24
N GLY A 99 3.94 13.39 1.66
CA GLY A 99 2.74 14.05 2.19
C GLY A 99 2.68 14.19 3.71
N ASP A 100 3.34 13.30 4.45
CA ASP A 100 3.47 13.31 5.92
C ASP A 100 2.14 13.42 6.72
N THR A 101 1.05 12.89 6.17
CA THR A 101 -0.30 13.09 6.75
C THR A 101 -0.69 12.01 7.75
N ALA A 102 -0.16 10.79 7.61
CA ALA A 102 -0.59 9.59 8.34
C ALA A 102 -2.10 9.27 8.27
N GLN A 103 -2.81 9.79 7.25
CA GLN A 103 -4.27 9.70 7.16
C GLN A 103 -4.78 8.56 6.28
N VAL A 104 -3.98 8.09 5.32
CA VAL A 104 -4.47 7.17 4.28
C VAL A 104 -4.88 5.82 4.84
N GLY A 105 -4.04 5.20 5.68
CA GLY A 105 -4.35 3.93 6.36
C GLY A 105 -5.64 3.99 7.17
N PRO A 106 -5.80 4.97 8.09
CA PRO A 106 -7.04 5.17 8.82
C PRO A 106 -8.26 5.40 7.92
N GLY A 107 -8.12 6.19 6.85
CA GLY A 107 -9.21 6.42 5.91
C GLY A 107 -9.63 5.14 5.18
N ILE A 108 -8.69 4.26 4.84
CA ILE A 108 -9.00 2.95 4.22
C ILE A 108 -9.83 2.10 5.18
N ALA A 109 -9.42 2.02 6.44
CA ALA A 109 -10.14 1.25 7.46
C ALA A 109 -11.59 1.75 7.63
N GLU A 110 -11.78 3.07 7.70
CA GLU A 110 -13.11 3.69 7.78
C GLU A 110 -13.99 3.34 6.57
N PHE A 111 -13.49 3.53 5.35
CA PHE A 111 -14.26 3.21 4.14
C PHE A 111 -14.58 1.73 3.98
N LEU A 112 -13.75 0.85 4.56
CA LEU A 112 -13.98 -0.59 4.58
C LEU A 112 -14.85 -1.05 5.75
N GLY A 113 -15.11 -0.20 6.75
CA GLY A 113 -15.82 -0.58 7.97
C GLY A 113 -15.03 -1.56 8.84
N LEU A 114 -13.69 -1.44 8.85
CA LEU A 114 -12.78 -2.33 9.55
C LEU A 114 -12.20 -1.68 10.80
N PRO A 115 -11.90 -2.46 11.85
CA PRO A 115 -11.10 -1.96 12.96
C PRO A 115 -9.68 -1.61 12.49
N GLN A 116 -9.06 -0.63 13.13
CA GLN A 116 -7.66 -0.26 12.89
C GLN A 116 -6.85 -0.32 14.19
N GLY A 117 -5.56 -0.62 14.05
CA GLY A 117 -4.62 -0.67 15.16
C GLY A 117 -3.20 -0.38 14.69
N ARG A 118 -2.34 0.03 15.62
CA ARG A 118 -0.91 0.14 15.37
C ARG A 118 -0.25 -1.18 15.71
N ILE A 119 0.50 -1.75 14.76
CA ILE A 119 1.40 -2.86 15.05
C ILE A 119 2.56 -2.29 15.89
N GLN A 120 2.67 -2.74 17.13
CA GLN A 120 3.86 -2.49 17.95
C GLN A 120 4.88 -3.57 17.59
N ALA A 121 5.98 -3.15 16.95
CA ALA A 121 7.19 -3.95 16.81
C ALA A 121 8.20 -3.54 17.89
#